data_AF-A0A239LV78-F1
#
_entry.id   AF-A0A239LV78-F1
#
_cell.length_a   1.000
_cell.length_b   1.000
_cell.length_c   1.000
_cell.angle_alpha   90.00
_cell.angle_beta   90.00
_cell.angle_gamma   90.00
#
_symmetry.space_group_name_H-M   'P 1'
#
loop_
_entity.id
_entity.type
_entity.pdbx_description
1 polymer ?
#
loop_
_entity_poly.entity_id
_entity_poly.type
_entity_poly.pdbx_seq_one_letter_code
_entity_poly.pdbx_strand_id
1 'polypeptide(L)'
;MKKLLIVVIVITLPLITFFQYKNYRRFHPPVNYEYALAENVDVNYHDPSMVEEYFSKSVEISAFARKAWSNESIDVRFPDENDQTALTQAAYYNQLLARLQHIETLLSQSADLKSRGFNNEDVKLVESGVPENLAKWMAQKDQLIGLSVGSRGEEVWLLQTYLENKGLDHTVDGVFGAATQSALRQFQQNNGLYPSGAMSERTFEKLFLE
;
A
#
# COMPACT_ATOMS: atom_id res chain seq x y z
N MET A 1 13.04 -65.72 30.00
CA MET A 1 13.86 -64.72 29.26
C MET A 1 13.17 -64.22 27.99
N LYS A 2 12.86 -65.07 26.98
CA LYS A 2 12.23 -64.64 25.71
C LYS A 2 10.89 -63.89 25.85
N LYS A 3 9.98 -64.34 26.73
CA LYS A 3 8.69 -63.67 26.98
C LYS A 3 8.84 -62.25 27.56
N LEU A 4 9.86 -62.06 28.40
CA LEU A 4 10.18 -60.77 29.03
C LEU A 4 10.76 -59.79 28.01
N LEU A 5 11.61 -60.30 27.10
CA LEU A 5 12.14 -59.53 25.95
C LEU A 5 11.01 -59.05 25.02
N ILE A 6 10.04 -59.91 24.72
CA ILE A 6 8.88 -59.56 23.88
C ILE A 6 8.06 -58.44 24.53
N VAL A 7 7.77 -58.53 25.84
CA VAL A 7 7.02 -57.49 26.56
C VAL A 7 7.76 -56.15 26.57
N VAL A 8 9.09 -56.17 26.78
CA VAL A 8 9.90 -54.95 26.72
C VAL A 8 9.84 -54.32 25.33
N ILE A 9 10.01 -55.12 24.27
CA ILE A 9 9.95 -54.64 22.88
C ILE A 9 8.58 -54.04 22.54
N VAL A 10 7.49 -54.68 22.97
CA VAL A 10 6.11 -54.22 22.72
C VAL A 10 5.83 -52.87 23.40
N ILE A 11 6.52 -52.55 24.50
CA ILE A 11 6.37 -51.27 25.19
C ILE A 11 7.33 -50.22 24.63
N THR A 12 8.59 -50.58 24.39
CA THR A 12 9.64 -49.62 23.99
C THR A 12 9.51 -49.18 22.54
N LEU A 13 9.11 -50.06 21.61
CA LEU A 13 8.94 -49.68 20.20
C LEU A 13 7.89 -48.57 20.01
N PRO A 14 6.64 -48.69 20.53
CA PRO A 14 5.66 -47.62 20.43
C PRO A 14 6.15 -46.29 21.02
N LEU A 15 6.81 -46.33 22.17
CA LEU A 15 7.40 -45.14 22.79
C LEU A 15 8.43 -44.46 21.87
N ILE A 16 9.38 -45.23 21.33
CA ILE A 16 10.39 -44.72 20.39
C ILE A 16 9.70 -44.11 19.16
N THR A 17 8.74 -44.81 18.56
CA THR A 17 8.01 -44.31 17.38
C THR A 17 7.22 -43.05 17.69
N PHE A 18 6.62 -42.93 18.89
CA PHE A 18 5.89 -41.75 19.32
C PHE A 18 6.82 -40.53 19.49
N PHE A 19 7.97 -40.70 20.14
CA PHE A 19 8.96 -39.64 20.28
C PHE A 19 9.57 -39.23 18.94
N GLN A 20 9.86 -40.20 18.06
CA GLN A 20 10.32 -39.93 16.70
C GLN A 20 9.26 -39.15 15.89
N TYR A 21 7.99 -39.56 15.97
CA TYR A 21 6.88 -38.86 15.32
C TYR A 21 6.72 -37.43 15.85
N LYS A 22 6.74 -37.23 17.17
CA LYS A 22 6.67 -35.88 17.76
C LYS A 22 7.85 -35.00 17.35
N ASN A 23 9.07 -35.54 17.35
CA ASN A 23 10.25 -34.81 16.90
C ASN A 23 10.19 -34.49 15.40
N TYR A 24 9.73 -35.43 14.57
CA TYR A 24 9.54 -35.19 13.14
C TYR A 24 8.54 -34.05 12.91
N ARG A 25 7.34 -34.13 13.49
CA ARG A 25 6.30 -33.10 13.35
C ARG A 25 6.78 -31.72 13.78
N ARG A 26 7.59 -31.63 14.83
CA ARG A 26 8.16 -30.36 15.33
C ARG A 26 8.93 -29.57 14.27
N PHE A 27 9.63 -30.26 13.36
CA PHE A 27 10.44 -29.63 12.30
C PHE A 27 9.81 -29.73 10.90
N HIS A 28 8.66 -30.39 10.77
CA HIS A 28 7.93 -30.55 9.52
C HIS A 28 6.50 -30.01 9.71
N PRO A 29 6.31 -28.69 9.64
CA PRO A 29 5.00 -28.09 9.80
C PRO A 29 4.03 -28.52 8.68
N PRO A 30 2.72 -28.56 8.96
CA PRO A 30 1.70 -28.98 8.00
C PRO A 30 1.54 -28.00 6.84
N VAL A 31 1.93 -26.73 7.05
CA VAL A 31 1.86 -25.66 6.06
C VAL A 31 3.22 -24.96 5.95
N ASN A 32 3.50 -24.40 4.77
CA ASN A 32 4.66 -23.55 4.59
C ASN A 32 4.41 -22.18 5.27
N TYR A 33 5.15 -21.91 6.34
CA TYR A 33 5.05 -20.65 7.09
C TYR A 33 5.86 -19.50 6.48
N GLU A 34 6.64 -19.74 5.43
CA GLU A 34 7.28 -18.64 4.70
C GLU A 34 6.21 -17.74 4.09
N TYR A 35 6.37 -16.44 4.30
CA TYR A 35 5.62 -15.43 3.56
C TYR A 35 6.18 -15.34 2.15
N ALA A 36 5.31 -15.50 1.15
CA ALA A 36 5.67 -15.34 -0.25
C ALA A 36 5.71 -13.85 -0.59
N LEU A 37 6.90 -13.33 -0.87
CA LEU A 37 7.07 -11.95 -1.33
C LEU A 37 6.40 -11.76 -2.69
N ALA A 38 5.75 -10.62 -2.89
CA ALA A 38 5.17 -10.25 -4.18
C ALA A 38 6.28 -9.99 -5.21
N GLU A 39 6.04 -10.39 -6.47
CA GLU A 39 7.02 -10.25 -7.55
C GLU A 39 7.20 -8.79 -8.01
N ASN A 40 6.13 -8.00 -7.95
CA ASN A 40 6.10 -6.61 -8.45
C ASN A 40 5.99 -5.61 -7.29
N VAL A 41 7.03 -5.53 -6.45
CA VAL A 41 7.13 -4.49 -5.41
C VAL A 41 8.10 -3.39 -5.83
N ASP A 42 7.73 -2.14 -5.59
CA ASP A 42 8.59 -0.99 -5.85
C ASP A 42 9.67 -0.82 -4.78
N VAL A 43 10.88 -1.26 -5.08
CA VAL A 43 12.04 -1.11 -4.18
C VAL A 43 12.56 0.33 -4.10
N ASN A 44 12.17 1.21 -5.02
CA ASN A 44 12.56 2.61 -5.06
C ASN A 44 11.41 3.54 -4.62
N TYR A 45 10.53 3.02 -3.75
CA TYR A 45 9.38 3.74 -3.22
C TYR A 45 9.76 5.08 -2.58
N HIS A 46 8.86 6.06 -2.63
CA HIS A 46 9.14 7.42 -2.16
C HIS A 46 9.43 7.48 -0.65
N ASP A 47 8.99 6.47 0.12
CA ASP A 47 9.38 6.24 1.50
C ASP A 47 10.23 4.95 1.65
N PRO A 48 11.57 5.05 1.70
CA PRO A 48 12.45 3.88 1.85
C PRO A 48 12.20 3.08 3.14
N SER A 49 11.67 3.71 4.19
CA SER A 49 11.43 3.03 5.46
C SER A 49 10.33 1.97 5.35
N MET A 50 9.35 2.19 4.47
CA MET A 50 8.28 1.22 4.18
C MET A 50 8.81 -0.01 3.45
N VAL A 51 9.80 0.17 2.56
CA VAL A 51 10.46 -0.95 1.87
C VAL A 51 11.25 -1.80 2.85
N GLU A 52 12.03 -1.16 3.73
CA GLU A 52 12.74 -1.86 4.80
C GLU A 52 11.77 -2.60 5.74
N GLU A 53 10.68 -1.93 6.13
CA GLU A 53 9.65 -2.53 6.99
C GLU A 53 9.00 -3.75 6.31
N TYR A 54 8.69 -3.69 5.02
CA TYR A 54 8.12 -4.82 4.26
C TYR A 54 9.00 -6.07 4.36
N PHE A 55 10.30 -5.94 4.04
CA PHE A 55 11.22 -7.07 4.08
C PHE A 55 11.49 -7.55 5.51
N SER A 56 11.60 -6.63 6.47
CA SER A 56 11.79 -6.98 7.88
C SER A 56 10.58 -7.75 8.42
N LYS A 57 9.36 -7.27 8.14
CA LYS A 57 8.11 -7.88 8.61
C LYS A 57 7.83 -9.23 7.95
N SER A 58 8.21 -9.43 6.69
CA SER A 58 8.07 -10.74 6.02
C SER A 58 8.94 -11.82 6.68
N VAL A 59 10.14 -11.45 7.14
CA VAL A 59 11.01 -12.34 7.92
C VAL A 59 10.43 -12.57 9.32
N GLU A 60 9.97 -11.50 9.99
CA GLU A 60 9.40 -11.56 11.33
C GLU A 60 8.17 -12.49 11.40
N ILE A 61 7.20 -12.32 10.50
CA ILE A 61 5.98 -13.12 10.47
C ILE A 61 6.30 -14.61 10.22
N SER A 62 7.22 -14.89 9.31
CA SER A 62 7.64 -16.25 8.98
C SER A 62 8.37 -16.90 10.16
N ALA A 63 9.27 -16.14 10.82
CA ALA A 63 9.98 -16.60 12.00
C ALA A 63 9.04 -16.83 13.19
N PHE A 64 8.07 -15.94 13.40
CA PHE A 64 7.06 -16.08 14.43
C PHE A 64 6.26 -17.37 14.26
N ALA A 65 5.71 -17.61 13.06
CA ALA A 65 4.92 -18.80 12.77
C ALA A 65 5.74 -20.10 12.90
N ARG A 66 6.99 -20.11 12.40
CA ARG A 66 7.91 -21.25 12.60
C ARG A 66 8.16 -21.52 14.09
N LYS A 67 8.38 -20.48 14.89
CA LYS A 67 8.66 -20.60 16.33
C LYS A 67 7.44 -21.08 17.11
N ALA A 68 6.25 -20.53 16.82
CA ALA A 68 4.98 -20.98 17.41
C ALA A 68 4.75 -22.47 17.18
N TRP A 69 4.98 -22.93 15.95
CA TRP A 69 4.91 -24.35 15.64
C TRP A 69 6.00 -25.17 16.31
N SER A 70 7.27 -24.78 16.15
CA SER A 70 8.40 -25.61 16.59
C SER A 70 8.48 -25.70 18.11
N ASN A 71 8.05 -24.69 18.85
CA ASN A 71 8.20 -24.67 20.31
C ASN A 71 6.92 -25.07 21.03
N GLU A 72 5.78 -24.68 20.49
CA GLU A 72 4.49 -24.77 21.19
C GLU A 72 3.49 -25.66 20.43
N SER A 73 3.85 -26.16 19.23
CA SER A 73 2.97 -26.94 18.36
C SER A 73 1.68 -26.21 17.96
N ILE A 74 1.72 -24.88 17.98
CA ILE A 74 0.61 -23.98 17.63
C ILE A 74 0.67 -23.69 16.12
N ASP A 75 -0.44 -23.95 15.43
CA ASP A 75 -0.65 -23.45 14.07
C ASP A 75 -1.35 -22.09 14.16
N VAL A 76 -0.61 -21.03 13.86
CA VAL A 76 -1.11 -19.65 13.95
C VAL A 76 -2.05 -19.27 12.81
N ARG A 77 -2.11 -20.07 11.73
CA ARG A 77 -3.05 -19.89 10.62
C ARG A 77 -4.38 -20.62 10.87
N PHE A 78 -4.31 -21.74 11.57
CA PHE A 78 -5.46 -22.57 11.95
C PHE A 78 -5.40 -22.91 13.45
N PRO A 79 -5.62 -21.92 14.34
CA PRO A 79 -5.51 -22.13 15.78
C PRO A 79 -6.61 -23.05 16.31
N ASP A 80 -6.31 -23.79 17.38
CA ASP A 80 -7.33 -24.50 18.16
C ASP A 80 -8.20 -23.47 18.90
N GLU A 81 -9.49 -23.45 18.61
CA GLU A 81 -10.45 -22.51 19.20
C GLU A 81 -10.61 -22.67 20.71
N ASN A 82 -10.22 -23.81 21.27
CA ASN A 82 -10.28 -24.07 22.71
C ASN A 82 -8.97 -23.71 23.44
N ASP A 83 -7.92 -23.34 22.71
CA ASP A 83 -6.63 -22.93 23.26
C ASP A 83 -6.45 -21.41 23.19
N GLN A 84 -6.60 -20.74 24.33
CA GLN A 84 -6.46 -19.29 24.42
C GLN A 84 -5.06 -18.79 24.00
N THR A 85 -4.01 -19.59 24.21
CA THR A 85 -2.65 -19.24 23.78
C THR A 85 -2.56 -19.28 22.26
N ALA A 86 -3.12 -20.32 21.63
CA ALA A 86 -3.18 -20.43 20.17
C ALA A 86 -3.97 -19.27 19.54
N LEU A 87 -5.13 -18.92 20.11
CA LEU A 87 -5.92 -17.77 19.67
C LEU A 87 -5.16 -16.45 19.78
N THR A 88 -4.44 -16.24 20.89
CA THR A 88 -3.66 -15.02 21.11
C THR A 88 -2.50 -14.90 20.11
N GLN A 89 -1.80 -15.99 19.84
CA GLN A 89 -0.71 -16.01 18.86
C GLN A 89 -1.22 -15.85 17.42
N ALA A 90 -2.34 -16.48 17.07
CA ALA A 90 -2.99 -16.29 15.78
C ALA A 90 -3.45 -14.84 15.59
N ALA A 91 -4.01 -14.20 16.63
CA ALA A 91 -4.37 -12.79 16.56
C ALA A 91 -3.15 -11.89 16.29
N TYR A 92 -2.03 -12.13 16.96
CA TYR A 92 -0.78 -11.40 16.69
C TYR A 92 -0.23 -11.67 15.28
N TYR A 93 -0.24 -12.92 14.82
CA TYR A 93 0.12 -13.28 13.44
C TYR A 93 -0.75 -12.52 12.42
N ASN A 94 -2.06 -12.44 12.64
CA ASN A 94 -2.98 -11.73 11.76
C ASN A 94 -2.72 -10.21 11.74
N GLN A 95 -2.31 -9.62 12.86
CA GLN A 95 -1.89 -8.21 12.90
C GLN A 95 -0.62 -7.98 12.07
N LEU A 96 0.39 -8.85 12.19
CA LEU A 96 1.59 -8.81 11.36
C LEU A 96 1.25 -8.97 9.87
N LEU A 97 0.37 -9.93 9.55
CA LEU A 97 -0.07 -10.20 8.18
C LEU A 97 -0.78 -8.98 7.57
N ALA A 98 -1.72 -8.39 8.31
CA ALA A 98 -2.46 -7.22 7.85
C ALA A 98 -1.53 -6.02 7.58
N ARG A 99 -0.56 -5.77 8.47
CA ARG A 99 0.45 -4.72 8.25
C ARG A 99 1.27 -5.00 6.99
N LEU A 100 1.75 -6.23 6.84
CA LEU A 100 2.57 -6.63 5.71
C LEU A 100 1.83 -6.52 4.38
N GLN A 101 0.59 -7.01 4.31
CA GLN A 101 -0.27 -6.93 3.13
C GLN A 101 -0.60 -5.47 2.75
N HIS A 102 -0.79 -4.60 3.76
CA HIS A 102 -1.00 -3.19 3.51
C HIS A 102 0.22 -2.53 2.85
N ILE A 103 1.42 -2.78 3.38
CA ILE A 103 2.66 -2.26 2.78
C ILE A 103 2.85 -2.84 1.37
N GLU A 104 2.65 -4.15 1.19
CA GLU A 104 2.76 -4.81 -0.11
C GLU A 104 1.84 -4.19 -1.16
N THR A 105 0.61 -3.85 -0.76
CA THR A 105 -0.37 -3.19 -1.62
C THR A 105 0.14 -1.82 -2.08
N LEU A 106 0.68 -1.00 -1.18
CA LEU A 106 1.26 0.31 -1.51
C LEU A 106 2.45 0.16 -2.47
N LEU A 107 3.39 -0.73 -2.15
CA LEU A 107 4.57 -0.96 -2.98
C LEU A 107 4.20 -1.49 -4.38
N SER A 108 3.18 -2.35 -4.47
CA SER A 108 2.70 -2.89 -5.74
C SER A 108 1.96 -1.85 -6.57
N GLN A 109 1.14 -1.01 -5.94
CA GLN A 109 0.46 0.12 -6.61
C GLN A 109 1.48 1.14 -7.12
N SER A 110 2.50 1.47 -6.33
CA SER A 110 3.59 2.33 -6.78
C SER A 110 4.34 1.73 -7.99
N ALA A 111 4.62 0.43 -7.95
CA ALA A 111 5.27 -0.25 -9.08
C ALA A 111 4.43 -0.16 -10.37
N ASP A 112 3.12 -0.35 -10.26
CA ASP A 112 2.19 -0.20 -11.39
C ASP A 112 2.17 1.24 -11.92
N LEU A 113 2.04 2.24 -11.05
CA LEU A 113 2.06 3.66 -11.42
C LEU A 113 3.36 4.02 -12.16
N LYS A 114 4.51 3.58 -11.62
CA LYS A 114 5.83 3.82 -12.23
C LYS A 114 5.98 3.15 -13.58
N SER A 115 5.39 1.97 -13.78
CA SER A 115 5.34 1.31 -15.09
C SER A 115 4.61 2.15 -16.15
N ARG A 116 3.67 3.02 -15.71
CA ARG A 116 2.92 3.96 -16.54
C ARG A 116 3.58 5.35 -16.67
N GLY A 117 4.80 5.49 -16.15
CA GLY A 117 5.62 6.69 -16.27
C GLY A 117 5.49 7.71 -15.14
N PHE A 118 4.83 7.35 -14.03
CA PHE A 118 4.76 8.17 -12.83
C PHE A 118 6.11 8.15 -12.09
N ASN A 119 6.49 9.25 -11.46
CA ASN A 119 7.67 9.33 -10.59
C ASN A 119 7.26 9.29 -9.09
N ASN A 120 8.23 9.36 -8.18
CA ASN A 120 7.98 9.29 -6.74
C ASN A 120 7.05 10.40 -6.21
N GLU A 121 7.14 11.61 -6.75
CA GLU A 121 6.28 12.72 -6.34
C GLU A 121 4.85 12.50 -6.85
N ASP A 122 4.67 11.99 -8.07
CA ASP A 122 3.34 11.65 -8.59
C ASP A 122 2.67 10.57 -7.74
N VAL A 123 3.40 9.50 -7.40
CA VAL A 123 2.90 8.41 -6.55
C VAL A 123 2.42 8.93 -5.21
N LYS A 124 3.22 9.79 -4.56
CA LYS A 124 2.87 10.40 -3.28
C LYS A 124 1.57 11.21 -3.35
N LEU A 125 1.35 11.92 -4.46
CA LEU A 125 0.11 12.65 -4.69
C LEU A 125 -1.08 11.70 -4.85
N VAL A 126 -0.93 10.65 -5.66
CA VAL A 126 -1.99 9.65 -5.86
C VAL A 126 -2.41 8.99 -4.55
N GLU A 127 -1.43 8.61 -3.73
CA GLU A 127 -1.68 8.01 -2.41
C GLU A 127 -2.30 8.98 -1.40
N SER A 128 -2.09 10.29 -1.60
CA SER A 128 -2.76 11.34 -0.82
C SER A 128 -4.22 11.57 -1.27
N GLY A 129 -4.71 10.83 -2.27
CA GLY A 129 -6.07 10.91 -2.80
C GLY A 129 -6.20 11.77 -4.06
N VAL A 130 -5.10 12.26 -4.64
CA VAL A 130 -5.13 13.01 -5.89
C VAL A 130 -5.41 12.05 -7.05
N PRO A 131 -6.38 12.34 -7.95
CA PRO A 131 -6.61 11.53 -9.13
C PRO A 131 -5.34 11.40 -10.01
N GLU A 132 -5.07 10.21 -10.55
CA GLU A 132 -3.84 9.92 -11.32
C GLU A 132 -3.61 10.89 -12.49
N ASN A 133 -4.67 11.22 -13.22
CA ASN A 133 -4.60 12.18 -14.32
C ASN A 133 -4.11 13.54 -13.81
N LEU A 134 -4.63 14.02 -12.68
CA LEU A 134 -4.18 15.27 -12.08
C LEU A 134 -2.74 15.15 -11.55
N ALA A 135 -2.40 14.08 -10.82
CA ALA A 135 -1.05 13.88 -10.27
C ALA A 135 0.04 14.02 -11.34
N LYS A 136 -0.18 13.44 -12.53
CA LYS A 136 0.74 13.56 -13.67
C LYS A 136 0.97 15.00 -14.15
N TRP A 137 -0.06 15.84 -14.08
CA TRP A 137 0.04 17.27 -14.38
C TRP A 137 0.65 18.06 -13.23
N MET A 138 0.49 17.60 -11.98
CA MET A 138 1.07 18.24 -10.81
C MET A 138 2.59 18.12 -10.75
N ALA A 139 3.22 17.02 -11.19
CA ALA A 139 4.68 17.00 -11.36
C ALA A 139 5.18 18.03 -12.38
N GLN A 140 4.29 18.49 -13.27
CA GLN A 140 4.54 19.55 -14.23
C GLN A 140 3.88 20.87 -13.80
N LYS A 141 3.67 21.09 -12.50
CA LYS A 141 3.04 22.29 -11.92
C LYS A 141 3.55 23.58 -12.54
N ASP A 142 4.83 23.68 -12.84
CA ASP A 142 5.45 24.86 -13.47
C ASP A 142 4.84 25.23 -14.84
N GLN A 143 4.25 24.27 -15.56
CA GLN A 143 3.53 24.51 -16.81
C GLN A 143 2.11 25.05 -16.59
N LEU A 144 1.52 24.81 -15.41
CA LEU A 144 0.22 25.33 -15.01
C LEU A 144 0.34 26.74 -14.40
N ILE A 145 1.43 27.02 -13.69
CA ILE A 145 1.67 28.35 -13.12
C ILE A 145 1.94 29.36 -14.23
N GLY A 146 1.30 30.51 -14.15
CA GLY A 146 1.41 31.57 -15.16
C GLY A 146 0.40 31.45 -16.31
N LEU A 147 -0.41 30.38 -16.36
CA LEU A 147 -1.53 30.30 -17.30
C LEU A 147 -2.41 31.54 -17.18
N SER A 148 -2.59 32.21 -18.30
CA SER A 148 -3.31 33.47 -18.43
C SER A 148 -3.85 33.62 -19.84
N VAL A 149 -4.56 34.73 -20.10
CA VAL A 149 -5.18 34.99 -21.39
C VAL A 149 -4.18 34.83 -22.53
N GLY A 150 -4.55 34.00 -23.52
CA GLY A 150 -3.70 33.65 -24.67
C GLY A 150 -3.01 32.28 -24.55
N SER A 151 -2.95 31.70 -23.35
CA SER A 151 -2.46 30.33 -23.14
C SER A 151 -3.37 29.32 -23.83
N ARG A 152 -2.81 28.22 -24.33
CA ARG A 152 -3.55 27.13 -25.01
C ARG A 152 -2.88 25.80 -24.74
N GLY A 153 -3.65 24.73 -24.67
CA GLY A 153 -3.12 23.38 -24.48
C GLY A 153 -3.96 22.54 -23.52
N GLU A 154 -3.45 21.36 -23.22
CA GLU A 154 -4.08 20.41 -22.30
C GLU A 154 -4.13 20.97 -20.87
N GLU A 155 -3.16 21.80 -20.50
CA GLU A 155 -3.06 22.47 -19.19
C GLU A 155 -4.23 23.45 -18.98
N VAL A 156 -4.60 24.17 -20.05
CA VAL A 156 -5.75 25.07 -20.03
C VAL A 156 -7.06 24.29 -19.98
N TRP A 157 -7.15 23.20 -20.74
CA TRP A 157 -8.32 22.32 -20.72
C TRP A 157 -8.55 21.73 -19.33
N LEU A 158 -7.48 21.32 -18.66
CA LEU A 158 -7.52 20.83 -17.28
C LEU A 158 -8.00 21.92 -16.31
N LEU A 159 -7.42 23.12 -16.39
CA LEU A 159 -7.86 24.26 -15.59
C LEU A 159 -9.37 24.52 -15.77
N GLN A 160 -9.83 24.57 -17.01
CA GLN A 160 -11.22 24.81 -17.34
C GLN A 160 -12.13 23.72 -16.74
N THR A 161 -11.78 22.45 -16.92
CA THR A 161 -12.51 21.32 -16.33
C THR A 161 -12.64 21.45 -14.80
N TYR A 162 -11.59 21.87 -14.11
CA TYR A 162 -11.65 22.05 -12.65
C TYR A 162 -12.49 23.25 -12.23
N LEU A 163 -12.43 24.36 -12.97
CA LEU A 163 -13.33 25.50 -12.73
C LEU A 163 -14.80 25.11 -12.92
N GLU A 164 -15.10 24.28 -13.93
CA GLU A 164 -16.45 23.78 -14.20
C GLU A 164 -16.93 22.90 -13.04
N ASN A 165 -16.07 22.01 -12.54
CA ASN A 165 -16.35 21.18 -11.36
C ASN A 165 -16.58 22.00 -10.08
N LYS A 166 -16.01 23.21 -9.98
CA LYS A 166 -16.30 24.17 -8.89
C LYS A 166 -17.58 24.98 -9.14
N GLY A 167 -18.35 24.65 -10.18
CA GLY A 167 -19.62 25.28 -10.51
C GLY A 167 -19.48 26.62 -11.24
N LEU A 168 -18.34 26.90 -11.85
CA LEU A 168 -18.08 28.16 -12.57
C LEU A 168 -18.31 27.95 -14.06
N ASP A 169 -19.29 28.65 -14.62
CA ASP A 169 -19.68 28.53 -16.02
C ASP A 169 -18.67 29.19 -16.98
N HIS A 170 -18.19 28.42 -17.95
CA HIS A 170 -17.31 28.85 -19.03
C HIS A 170 -17.12 27.70 -20.05
N THR A 171 -16.51 28.01 -21.20
CA THR A 171 -16.20 26.99 -22.22
C THR A 171 -14.95 26.18 -21.83
N VAL A 172 -15.04 24.85 -21.94
CA VAL A 172 -13.92 23.91 -21.82
C VAL A 172 -13.42 23.52 -23.22
N ASP A 173 -12.47 24.27 -23.76
CA ASP A 173 -11.95 24.15 -25.13
C ASP A 173 -10.42 24.14 -25.23
N GLY A 174 -9.71 24.22 -24.10
CA GLY A 174 -8.25 24.30 -24.06
C GLY A 174 -7.69 25.66 -24.49
N VAL A 175 -8.52 26.71 -24.59
CA VAL A 175 -8.10 28.07 -24.95
C VAL A 175 -8.41 29.05 -23.82
N PHE A 176 -7.37 29.68 -23.28
CA PHE A 176 -7.52 30.59 -22.15
C PHE A 176 -7.98 31.96 -22.67
N GLY A 177 -9.30 32.11 -22.80
CA GLY A 177 -9.97 33.33 -23.23
C GLY A 177 -10.50 34.18 -22.08
N ALA A 178 -11.29 35.20 -22.42
CA ALA A 178 -11.92 36.09 -21.44
C ALA A 178 -12.89 35.37 -20.50
N ALA A 179 -13.60 34.35 -20.99
CA ALA A 179 -14.50 33.52 -20.17
C ALA A 179 -13.74 32.76 -19.09
N THR A 180 -12.66 32.05 -19.45
CA THR A 180 -11.80 31.34 -18.49
C THR A 180 -11.15 32.30 -17.49
N GLN A 181 -10.70 33.48 -17.94
CA GLN A 181 -10.18 34.51 -17.04
C GLN A 181 -11.22 34.96 -16.01
N SER A 182 -12.46 35.21 -16.46
CA SER A 182 -13.55 35.63 -15.58
C SER A 182 -13.88 34.54 -14.55
N ALA A 183 -14.00 33.28 -14.99
CA ALA A 183 -14.22 32.14 -14.11
C ALA A 183 -13.08 32.00 -13.08
N LEU A 184 -11.82 32.11 -13.50
CA LEU A 184 -10.68 32.03 -12.59
C LEU A 184 -10.65 33.18 -11.58
N ARG A 185 -11.00 34.42 -12.00
CA ARG A 185 -11.14 35.55 -11.06
C ARG A 185 -12.22 35.29 -10.04
N GLN A 186 -13.37 34.79 -10.48
CA GLN A 186 -14.47 34.47 -9.58
C GLN A 186 -14.07 33.38 -8.59
N PHE A 187 -13.40 32.32 -9.04
CA PHE A 187 -12.82 31.30 -8.17
C PHE A 187 -11.90 31.92 -7.12
N GLN A 188 -10.95 32.76 -7.55
CA GLN A 188 -10.01 33.43 -6.66
C GLN A 188 -10.73 34.29 -5.62
N GLN A 189 -11.74 35.08 -6.03
CA GLN A 189 -12.55 35.90 -5.12
C GLN A 189 -13.29 35.05 -4.09
N ASN A 190 -13.98 33.99 -4.55
CA ASN A 190 -14.75 33.08 -3.69
C ASN A 190 -13.88 32.40 -2.63
N ASN A 191 -12.59 32.26 -2.89
CA ASN A 191 -11.63 31.59 -2.02
C ASN A 191 -10.68 32.55 -1.27
N GLY A 192 -10.94 33.87 -1.30
CA GLY A 192 -10.14 34.86 -0.58
C GLY A 192 -8.73 35.06 -1.16
N LEU A 193 -8.51 34.70 -2.42
CA LEU A 193 -7.27 34.90 -3.15
C LEU A 193 -7.29 36.24 -3.90
N TYR A 194 -6.11 36.75 -4.24
CA TYR A 194 -6.00 37.94 -5.10
C TYR A 194 -6.52 37.60 -6.51
N PRO A 195 -7.55 38.30 -7.04
CA PRO A 195 -8.24 37.92 -8.26
C PRO A 195 -7.52 38.42 -9.52
N SER A 196 -6.29 37.96 -9.72
CA SER A 196 -5.47 38.31 -10.89
C SER A 196 -6.12 37.84 -12.20
N GLY A 197 -6.84 36.72 -12.18
CA GLY A 197 -7.28 36.02 -13.38
C GLY A 197 -6.14 35.32 -14.12
N ALA A 198 -5.04 35.08 -13.42
CA ALA A 198 -3.92 34.26 -13.87
C ALA A 198 -3.64 33.17 -12.83
N MET A 199 -3.18 32.01 -13.28
CA MET A 199 -2.86 30.89 -12.41
C MET A 199 -1.60 31.20 -11.60
N SER A 200 -1.75 31.30 -10.28
CA SER A 200 -0.65 31.42 -9.32
C SER A 200 -0.55 30.15 -8.47
N GLU A 201 0.57 29.97 -7.79
CA GLU A 201 0.79 28.81 -6.91
C GLU A 201 -0.33 28.63 -5.88
N ARG A 202 -0.75 29.72 -5.21
CA ARG A 202 -1.87 29.69 -4.27
C ARG A 202 -3.21 29.37 -4.94
N THR A 203 -3.40 29.82 -6.18
CA THR A 203 -4.63 29.51 -6.92
C THR A 203 -4.67 28.03 -7.30
N PHE A 204 -3.52 27.49 -7.70
CA PHE A 204 -3.36 26.08 -8.04
C PHE A 204 -3.65 25.20 -6.82
N GLU A 205 -3.02 25.45 -5.67
CA GLU A 205 -3.24 24.66 -4.44
C GLU A 205 -4.72 24.64 -4.07
N LYS A 206 -5.35 25.83 -4.08
CA LYS A 206 -6.76 25.96 -3.70
C LYS A 206 -7.72 25.30 -4.70
N LEU A 207 -7.39 25.26 -5.98
CA LEU A 207 -8.26 24.73 -7.03
C LEU A 207 -8.17 23.20 -7.14
N PHE A 208 -6.95 22.65 -7.02
CA PHE A 208 -6.66 21.26 -7.32
C PHE A 208 -6.50 20.38 -6.07
N LEU A 209 -6.20 20.93 -4.88
CA LEU A 209 -5.90 20.16 -3.66
C LEU A 209 -6.92 20.32 -2.54
N GLU A 210 -7.81 21.31 -2.65
CA GLU A 210 -8.89 21.60 -1.70
C GLU A 210 -10.26 21.54 -2.40
#